data_AF-A0A2J8JN83-F1
#
_entry.id   AF-A0A2J8JN83-F1
#
_cell.length_a   1.000
_cell.length_b   1.000
_cell.length_c   1.000
_cell.angle_alpha   90.00
_cell.angle_beta   90.00
_cell.angle_gamma   90.00
#
_symmetry.space_group_name_H-M   'P 1'
#
loop_
_entity.id
_entity.type
_entity.pdbx_description
1 polymer ?
#
loop_
_entity_poly.entity_id
_entity_poly.type
_entity_poly.pdbx_seq_one_letter_code
_entity_poly.pdbx_strand_id
1 'polypeptide(L)'
;MCSEIILRQEVLKDGFHRDILIKVKFGESIEDLHTCRLLIKQDIPAGLYVDPYELASLRERNITEAVMVSENFDIEAPNYLSKESEVLIYARRDSQCIDCFQAFLPVHCRYHRPHSEDGEASIVVNNP
;
A
#
# COMPACT_ATOMS: atom_id res chain seq x y z
N MET A 1 -8.14 2.96 29.62
CA MET A 1 -9.02 3.21 28.45
C MET A 1 -8.18 2.98 27.21
N CYS A 2 -8.68 2.26 26.20
CA CYS A 2 -7.95 2.10 24.94
C CYS A 2 -8.07 3.40 24.17
N SER A 3 -6.95 4.07 23.87
CA SER A 3 -6.92 5.19 22.94
C SER A 3 -7.51 4.74 21.60
N GLU A 4 -8.52 5.42 21.10
CA GLU A 4 -9.15 5.06 19.83
C GLU A 4 -8.19 5.36 18.68
N ILE A 5 -7.90 4.37 17.84
CA ILE A 5 -7.10 4.53 16.62
C ILE A 5 -8.03 4.24 15.45
N ILE A 6 -8.19 5.22 14.57
CA ILE A 6 -9.03 5.09 13.38
C ILE A 6 -8.11 4.97 12.17
N LEU A 7 -8.20 3.84 11.46
CA LEU A 7 -7.54 3.63 10.18
C LEU A 7 -8.58 3.60 9.08
N ARG A 8 -8.36 4.41 8.04
CA ARG A 8 -9.18 4.44 6.82
C ARG A 8 -8.28 4.23 5.63
N GLN A 9 -8.67 3.29 4.77
CA GLN A 9 -7.99 2.98 3.53
C GLN A 9 -8.91 3.27 2.35
N GLU A 10 -8.36 3.92 1.34
CA GLU A 10 -9.07 4.30 0.11
C GLU A 10 -8.27 3.82 -1.10
N VAL A 11 -8.93 3.21 -2.08
CA VAL A 11 -8.33 2.84 -3.36
C VAL A 11 -8.72 3.89 -4.39
N LEU A 12 -7.74 4.50 -5.04
CA LEU A 12 -7.90 5.57 -6.02
C LEU A 12 -7.42 5.13 -7.41
N LYS A 13 -7.67 5.99 -8.41
CA LYS A 13 -7.46 5.78 -9.85
C LYS A 13 -8.32 4.65 -10.43
N ASP A 14 -8.29 4.49 -11.74
CA ASP A 14 -8.91 3.41 -12.51
C ASP A 14 -7.88 2.60 -13.32
N GLY A 15 -8.21 1.34 -13.63
CA GLY A 15 -7.33 0.44 -14.39
C GLY A 15 -6.47 -0.48 -13.51
N PHE A 16 -5.32 -0.91 -14.06
CA PHE A 16 -4.40 -1.86 -13.44
C PHE A 16 -3.39 -1.20 -12.50
N HIS A 17 -3.17 0.12 -12.63
CA HIS A 17 -2.37 0.90 -11.69
C HIS A 17 -3.35 1.65 -10.77
N ARG A 18 -3.33 1.33 -9.47
CA ARG A 18 -4.16 1.95 -8.44
C ARG A 18 -3.28 2.56 -7.36
N ASP A 19 -3.86 3.50 -6.61
CA ASP A 19 -3.19 4.04 -5.42
C ASP A 19 -3.95 3.63 -4.16
N ILE A 20 -3.23 3.19 -3.14
CA ILE A 20 -3.76 2.99 -1.80
C ILE A 20 -3.41 4.23 -0.97
N LEU A 21 -4.44 4.94 -0.53
CA LEU A 21 -4.32 6.06 0.41
C LEU A 21 -4.74 5.57 1.79
N ILE A 22 -3.81 5.59 2.74
CA ILE A 22 -4.03 5.17 4.12
C ILE A 22 -4.02 6.42 4.99
N LYS A 23 -5.09 6.62 5.77
CA LYS A 23 -5.24 7.71 6.73
C LYS A 23 -5.40 7.12 8.12
N VAL A 24 -4.57 7.54 9.05
CA VAL A 24 -4.60 7.11 10.45
C VAL A 24 -4.84 8.32 11.31
N LYS A 25 -5.81 8.24 12.23
CA LYS A 25 -6.09 9.25 13.25
C LYS A 25 -5.96 8.62 14.62
N PHE A 26 -5.12 9.21 15.46
CA PHE A 26 -5.00 8.83 16.86
C PHE A 26 -5.97 9.64 17.74
N GLY A 27 -6.46 9.02 18.82
CA GLY A 27 -7.23 9.69 19.86
C GLY A 27 -6.36 10.50 20.81
N GLU A 28 -7.01 11.39 21.57
CA GLU A 28 -6.37 12.42 22.43
C GLU A 28 -5.50 11.88 23.58
N SER A 29 -5.53 10.57 23.83
CA SER A 29 -4.82 9.93 24.96
C SER A 29 -3.42 9.41 24.62
N ILE A 30 -2.86 9.75 23.46
CA ILE A 30 -1.47 9.39 23.10
C ILE A 30 -0.57 10.61 23.23
N GLU A 31 0.20 10.64 24.31
CA GLU A 31 1.23 11.67 24.54
C GLU A 31 2.37 11.56 23.49
N ASP A 32 3.02 12.68 23.21
CA ASP A 32 4.23 12.78 22.36
C ASP A 32 4.10 12.36 20.87
N LEU A 33 2.89 12.34 20.29
CA LEU A 33 2.68 12.15 18.85
C LEU A 33 3.48 13.13 17.97
N HIS A 34 3.88 14.29 18.52
CA HIS A 34 4.68 15.31 17.84
C HIS A 34 6.09 14.85 17.45
N THR A 35 6.66 13.87 18.18
CA THR A 35 8.02 13.33 17.91
C THR A 35 7.99 11.92 17.31
N CYS A 36 6.80 11.33 17.21
CA CYS A 36 6.61 9.96 16.74
C CYS A 36 6.75 9.85 15.22
N ARG A 37 7.30 8.72 14.76
CA ARG A 37 7.21 8.26 13.37
C ARG A 37 6.27 7.06 13.31
N LEU A 38 5.25 7.14 12.45
CA LEU A 38 4.33 6.04 12.24
C LEU A 38 4.84 5.15 11.09
N LEU A 39 5.04 3.87 11.40
CA LEU A 39 5.33 2.83 10.41
C LEU A 39 4.08 1.97 10.22
N ILE A 40 3.66 1.81 8.97
CA ILE A 40 2.53 0.96 8.58
C ILE A 40 3.10 -0.26 7.88
N LYS A 41 2.73 -1.46 8.34
CA LYS A 41 2.97 -2.71 7.62
C LYS A 41 1.74 -3.01 6.77
N GLN A 42 1.92 -3.01 5.46
CA GLN A 42 0.87 -3.27 4.49
C GLN A 42 1.12 -4.64 3.85
N ASP A 43 0.18 -5.56 4.03
CA ASP A 43 0.19 -6.85 3.35
C ASP A 43 -0.33 -6.64 1.91
N ILE A 44 0.32 -7.26 0.93
CA ILE A 44 0.01 -7.14 -0.49
C ILE A 44 -0.38 -8.53 -1.01
N PRO A 45 -1.62 -8.72 -1.48
CA PRO A 45 -2.08 -10.02 -1.96
C PRO A 45 -1.38 -10.40 -3.26
N ALA A 46 -1.30 -11.70 -3.56
CA ALA A 46 -0.62 -12.22 -4.74
C ALA A 46 -1.19 -11.72 -6.09
N GLY A 47 -2.39 -11.13 -6.11
CA GLY A 47 -2.95 -10.48 -7.31
C GLY A 47 -2.47 -9.06 -7.55
N LEU A 48 -1.79 -8.46 -6.59
CA LEU A 48 -1.21 -7.13 -6.65
C LEU A 48 0.31 -7.19 -6.53
N TYR A 49 0.96 -6.11 -6.89
CA TYR A 49 2.36 -5.87 -6.59
C TYR A 49 2.68 -4.39 -6.44
N VAL A 50 3.81 -4.12 -5.80
CA VAL A 50 4.39 -2.78 -5.70
C VAL A 50 5.67 -2.77 -6.53
N ASP A 51 5.83 -1.75 -7.38
CA ASP A 51 7.02 -1.60 -8.20
C ASP A 51 8.15 -0.93 -7.37
N PRO A 52 9.28 -1.63 -7.10
CA PRO A 52 10.38 -1.07 -6.33
C PRO A 52 11.06 0.14 -7.00
N TYR A 53 11.05 0.20 -8.34
CA TYR A 53 11.62 1.32 -9.08
C TYR A 53 10.73 2.56 -8.98
N GLU A 54 9.41 2.37 -8.99
CA GLU A 54 8.46 3.45 -8.71
C GLU A 54 8.63 3.95 -7.27
N LEU A 55 8.73 3.05 -6.28
CA LEU A 55 9.00 3.44 -4.89
C LEU A 55 10.29 4.25 -4.74
N ALA A 56 11.36 3.84 -5.43
CA ALA A 56 12.63 4.57 -5.42
C ALA A 56 12.46 5.99 -5.98
N SER A 57 11.73 6.15 -7.09
CA SER A 57 11.45 7.47 -7.67
C SER A 57 10.58 8.35 -6.76
N LEU A 58 9.55 7.76 -6.13
CA LEU A 58 8.71 8.47 -5.17
C LEU A 58 9.47 8.92 -3.93
N ARG A 59 10.44 8.12 -3.48
CA ARG A 59 11.33 8.47 -2.37
C ARG A 59 12.24 9.64 -2.73
N GLU A 60 12.85 9.62 -3.92
CA GLU A 60 13.69 10.73 -4.42
C GLU A 60 12.93 12.06 -4.53
N ARG A 61 11.66 11.99 -4.92
CA ARG A 61 10.76 13.16 -4.99
C ARG A 61 10.18 13.56 -3.64
N ASN A 62 10.53 12.84 -2.58
CA ASN A 62 9.99 13.03 -1.24
C ASN A 62 8.45 13.01 -1.25
N ILE A 63 7.85 12.03 -1.92
CA ILE A 63 6.39 11.81 -1.97
C ILE A 63 5.98 10.68 -1.01
N THR A 64 6.73 9.58 -1.02
CA THR A 64 6.46 8.38 -0.21
C THR A 64 7.77 7.76 0.23
N GLU A 65 7.81 7.29 1.48
CA GLU A 65 8.95 6.56 2.04
C GLU A 65 8.46 5.16 2.39
N ALA A 66 8.69 4.21 1.48
CA ALA A 66 8.25 2.83 1.62
C ALA A 66 9.37 1.87 1.19
N VAL A 67 9.39 0.68 1.81
CA VAL A 67 10.39 -0.36 1.56
C VAL A 67 9.70 -1.71 1.50
N MET A 68 9.99 -2.50 0.46
CA MET A 68 9.53 -3.89 0.38
C MET A 68 10.34 -4.77 1.33
N VAL A 69 9.67 -5.70 2.03
CA VAL A 69 10.33 -6.63 2.96
C VAL A 69 11.07 -7.76 2.22
N SER A 70 10.67 -8.07 0.98
CA SER A 70 11.27 -9.15 0.19
C SER A 70 12.33 -8.64 -0.79
N GLU A 71 13.51 -9.27 -0.80
CA GLU A 71 14.63 -8.89 -1.67
C GLU A 71 14.56 -9.51 -3.08
N ASN A 72 13.70 -10.50 -3.31
CA ASN A 72 13.68 -11.29 -4.55
C ASN A 72 12.30 -11.29 -5.21
N PHE A 73 11.86 -10.10 -5.63
CA PHE A 73 10.49 -9.85 -6.09
C PHE A 73 10.42 -9.78 -7.62
N ASP A 74 9.75 -10.76 -8.23
CA ASP A 74 9.50 -10.79 -9.66
C ASP A 74 8.26 -9.95 -9.99
N ILE A 75 8.48 -8.79 -10.61
CA ILE A 75 7.41 -7.88 -11.04
C ILE A 75 6.69 -8.37 -12.30
N GLU A 76 7.30 -9.27 -13.09
CA GLU A 76 6.75 -9.80 -14.33
C GLU A 76 5.95 -11.10 -14.11
N ALA A 77 6.13 -11.75 -12.96
CA ALA A 77 5.39 -12.96 -12.62
C ALA A 77 3.86 -12.74 -12.67
N PRO A 78 3.10 -13.66 -13.29
CA PRO A 78 1.64 -13.61 -13.27
C PRO A 78 1.10 -13.98 -11.87
N ASN A 79 -0.15 -13.61 -11.59
CA ASN A 79 -0.84 -13.85 -10.32
C ASN A 79 -0.68 -15.31 -9.83
N TYR A 80 -0.94 -16.30 -10.70
CA TYR A 80 -0.92 -17.72 -10.33
C TYR A 80 0.48 -18.29 -10.00
N LEU A 81 1.55 -17.54 -10.22
CA LEU A 81 2.91 -17.88 -9.82
C LEU A 81 3.45 -16.96 -8.72
N SER A 82 2.69 -15.94 -8.35
CA SER A 82 3.08 -14.92 -7.39
C SER A 82 2.70 -15.33 -5.97
N LYS A 83 3.40 -14.73 -5.00
CA LYS A 83 3.11 -14.87 -3.57
C LYS A 83 2.73 -13.51 -3.01
N GLU A 84 2.09 -13.53 -1.86
CA GLU A 84 1.85 -12.34 -1.06
C GLU A 84 3.19 -11.71 -0.66
N SER A 85 3.20 -10.38 -0.53
CA SER A 85 4.37 -9.62 -0.08
C SER A 85 3.99 -8.60 0.96
N GLU A 86 4.98 -7.99 1.58
CA GLU A 86 4.79 -6.99 2.63
C GLU A 86 5.58 -5.74 2.29
N VAL A 87 4.98 -4.59 2.56
CA VAL A 87 5.61 -3.28 2.41
C VAL A 87 5.51 -2.51 3.71
N LEU A 88 6.64 -1.96 4.15
CA LEU A 88 6.72 -1.05 5.28
C LEU A 88 6.68 0.39 4.77
N ILE A 89 5.74 1.18 5.27
CA ILE A 89 5.48 2.55 4.81
C ILE A 89 5.61 3.50 5.99
N TYR A 90 6.51 4.48 5.89
CA TYR A 90 6.57 5.57 6.85
C TYR A 90 5.49 6.59 6.51
N ALA A 91 4.46 6.64 7.35
CA ALA A 91 3.38 7.59 7.21
C ALA A 91 3.84 8.99 7.63
N ARG A 92 3.35 9.98 6.89
CA ARG A 92 3.67 11.38 7.09
C ARG A 92 2.58 12.04 7.88
N ARG A 93 2.95 12.98 8.74
CA ARG A 93 1.96 13.76 9.47
C ARG A 93 1.16 14.63 8.51
N ASP A 94 -0.14 14.71 8.74
CA ASP A 94 -0.98 15.67 8.06
C ASP A 94 -0.65 17.10 8.57
N SER A 95 -0.53 18.06 7.66
CA SER A 95 -0.26 19.45 8.04
C SER A 95 -1.50 20.14 8.61
N GLN A 96 -2.70 19.62 8.34
CA GLN A 96 -3.98 20.18 8.75
C GLN A 96 -4.57 19.50 10.00
N CYS A 97 -3.97 18.39 10.46
CA CYS A 97 -4.43 17.64 11.63
C CYS A 97 -3.25 17.14 12.46
N ILE A 98 -3.23 17.51 13.74
CA ILE A 98 -2.10 17.27 14.66
C ILE A 98 -1.85 15.77 14.90
N ASP A 99 -2.92 14.99 14.98
CA ASP A 99 -2.91 13.56 15.33
C ASP A 99 -3.25 12.66 14.13
N CYS A 100 -3.19 13.23 12.92
CA CYS A 100 -3.43 12.50 11.70
C CYS A 100 -2.13 12.22 10.95
N PHE A 101 -2.08 11.03 10.37
CA PHE A 101 -1.01 10.57 9.51
C PHE A 101 -1.60 10.06 8.20
N GLN A 102 -0.84 10.21 7.13
CA GLN A 102 -1.20 9.74 5.81
C GLN A 102 -0.03 9.00 5.16
N ALA A 103 -0.35 7.92 4.47
CA ALA A 103 0.57 7.16 3.66
C ALA A 103 -0.04 6.91 2.29
N PHE A 104 0.83 6.87 1.29
CA PHE A 104 0.47 6.63 -0.11
C PHE A 104 1.28 5.42 -0.59
N LEU A 105 0.64 4.51 -1.31
CA LEU A 105 1.31 3.34 -1.88
C LEU A 105 0.73 3.04 -3.28
N PRO A 106 1.52 3.13 -4.36
CA PRO A 106 1.08 2.66 -5.67
C PRO A 106 1.08 1.14 -5.70
N VAL A 107 0.03 0.56 -6.26
CA VAL A 107 -0.10 -0.88 -6.48
C VAL A 107 -0.54 -1.17 -7.91
N HIS A 108 -0.08 -2.31 -8.41
CA HIS A 108 -0.31 -2.75 -9.77
C HIS A 108 -0.98 -4.12 -9.76
N CYS A 109 -2.01 -4.32 -10.57
CA CYS A 109 -2.64 -5.62 -10.75
C CYS A 109 -1.75 -6.53 -11.61
N ARG A 110 -1.57 -7.77 -11.18
CA ARG A 110 -0.82 -8.77 -11.95
C ARG A 110 -1.64 -9.33 -13.10
N TYR A 111 -0.93 -9.79 -14.12
CA TYR A 111 -1.53 -10.56 -15.20
C TYR A 111 -2.12 -11.87 -14.67
N HIS A 112 -3.25 -12.26 -15.25
CA HIS A 112 -3.95 -13.49 -14.90
C HIS A 112 -3.55 -14.64 -15.83
N ARG A 113 -3.93 -15.86 -15.44
CA ARG A 113 -3.63 -17.06 -16.24
C ARG A 113 -4.28 -16.93 -17.63
N PRO A 114 -3.51 -17.10 -18.72
CA PRO A 114 -4.10 -17.13 -20.06
C PRO A 114 -5.04 -18.32 -20.19
N HIS A 115 -6.13 -18.14 -20.93
CA HIS A 115 -7.13 -19.16 -21.18
C HIS A 115 -7.09 -19.57 -22.66
N SER A 116 -7.41 -20.84 -22.97
CA SER A 116 -7.40 -21.37 -24.33
C SER A 116 -8.57 -20.86 -25.18
N GLU A 117 -9.68 -20.54 -24.52
CA GLU A 117 -10.87 -19.96 -25.14
C GLU A 117 -10.83 -18.43 -25.05
N ASP A 118 -11.31 -17.78 -26.10
CA ASP A 118 -11.51 -16.33 -26.14
C ASP A 118 -12.69 -15.91 -25.24
N GLY A 119 -12.59 -14.74 -24.62
CA GLY A 119 -13.66 -14.18 -23.80
C GLY A 119 -13.17 -13.23 -22.72
N GLU A 120 -14.10 -12.83 -21.86
CA GLU A 120 -13.82 -12.00 -20.68
C GLU A 120 -14.10 -12.80 -19.41
N ALA A 121 -13.30 -12.55 -18.37
CA ALA A 121 -13.48 -13.15 -17.06
C ALA A 121 -13.41 -12.06 -15.99
N SER A 122 -14.33 -12.11 -15.02
CA SER A 122 -14.25 -11.30 -13.80
C SER A 122 -13.41 -12.03 -12.76
N ILE A 123 -12.45 -11.31 -12.16
CA ILE A 123 -11.55 -11.87 -11.16
C ILE A 123 -11.62 -11.01 -9.91
N VAL A 124 -11.75 -11.66 -8.76
CA VAL A 124 -11.72 -11.00 -7.46
C VAL A 124 -10.27 -10.93 -6.99
N VAL A 125 -9.79 -9.71 -6.78
CA VAL A 125 -8.50 -9.45 -6.13
C VAL A 125 -8.78 -9.24 -4.65
N ASN A 126 -8.05 -9.94 -3.79
CA ASN A 126 -8.17 -9.76 -2.35
C ASN A 126 -7.83 -8.32 -1.97
N ASN A 127 -8.42 -7.84 -0.87
CA ASN A 127 -8.09 -6.51 -0.38
C ASN A 127 -6.65 -6.53 0.17
N PRO A 128 -5.80 -5.57 -0.24
CA PRO A 128 -4.58 -5.25 0.50
C PRO A 128 -4.95 -4.69 1.87
#